data_AF-A0A7X5LLY3-F1
#
_entry.id   AF-A0A7X5LLY3-F1
#
_cell.length_a   1.000
_cell.length_b   1.000
_cell.length_c   1.000
_cell.angle_alpha   90.00
_cell.angle_beta   90.00
_cell.angle_gamma   90.00
#
_symmetry.space_group_name_H-M   'P 1'
#
loop_
_entity.id
_entity.type
_entity.pdbx_description
1 polymer ?
#
loop_
_entity_poly.entity_id
_entity_poly.type
_entity_poly.pdbx_seq_one_letter_code
_entity_poly.pdbx_strand_id
1 'polypeptide(L)'
;MYLNQGPVRVLNTNISIDDQGLRVFNNTPFTGEVITYYPNGALAAIEQFDAGRRHGRVRKWFKSGVLAYQSHYSHGVREGVTKSWWFNGNPRSRFFYKKGRAEGEAWQWYRNGNKFKRFNYSAGQPTGLQQAWRKNGKLFSNFEYKNGRIFGLRKSNNCVGLEDEKISVDYYRTQAGDA
;
A
#
# COMPACT_ATOMS: atom_id res chain seq x y z
N MET A 1 16.12 39.11 -3.04
CA MET A 1 15.21 38.37 -3.93
C MET A 1 15.53 36.89 -3.81
N TYR A 2 14.74 36.12 -3.05
CA TYR A 2 14.95 34.66 -2.98
C TYR A 2 14.15 34.02 -4.12
N LEU A 3 14.85 33.63 -5.19
CA LEU A 3 14.26 32.80 -6.23
C LEU A 3 13.92 31.46 -5.61
N ASN A 4 12.62 31.21 -5.49
CA ASN A 4 12.02 29.98 -5.01
C ASN A 4 12.27 28.90 -6.09
N GLN A 5 13.49 28.37 -6.14
CA GLN A 5 13.79 27.21 -6.98
C GLN A 5 13.15 26.00 -6.31
N GLY A 6 12.06 25.52 -6.90
CA GLY A 6 11.46 24.25 -6.50
C GLY A 6 12.48 23.11 -6.49
N PRO A 7 12.17 21.97 -5.86
CA PRO A 7 13.13 20.88 -5.72
C PRO A 7 13.71 20.48 -7.09
N VAL A 8 15.04 20.31 -7.14
CA VAL A 8 15.75 19.81 -8.32
C VAL A 8 15.10 18.51 -8.77
N ARG A 9 14.81 18.40 -10.07
CA ARG A 9 14.03 17.30 -10.63
C ARG A 9 14.83 16.57 -11.69
N VAL A 10 14.99 15.25 -11.52
CA VAL A 10 15.80 14.41 -12.41
C VAL A 10 15.07 13.13 -12.80
N LEU A 11 15.47 12.52 -13.91
CA LEU A 11 14.98 11.21 -14.32
C LEU A 11 15.58 10.12 -13.43
N ASN A 12 14.81 9.07 -13.14
CA ASN A 12 15.29 7.90 -12.38
C ASN A 12 16.48 7.21 -13.05
N THR A 13 16.64 7.33 -14.37
CA THR A 13 17.80 6.82 -15.13
C THR A 13 19.11 7.52 -14.76
N ASN A 14 19.04 8.73 -14.20
CA ASN A 14 20.20 9.51 -13.81
C ASN A 14 20.58 9.29 -12.33
N ILE A 15 19.82 8.46 -11.62
CA ILE A 15 20.01 8.18 -10.21
C ILE A 15 20.47 6.74 -10.04
N SER A 16 21.59 6.54 -9.35
CA SER A 16 22.07 5.22 -8.93
C SER A 16 21.82 5.03 -7.43
N ILE A 17 22.22 3.85 -6.93
CA ILE A 17 22.21 3.50 -5.51
C ILE A 17 23.66 3.21 -5.12
N ASP A 18 24.14 3.82 -4.03
CA ASP A 18 25.48 3.55 -3.49
C ASP A 18 25.50 2.27 -2.62
N ASP A 19 26.66 1.95 -2.05
CA ASP A 19 26.87 0.81 -1.16
C ASP A 19 26.05 0.88 0.15
N GLN A 20 25.60 2.08 0.53
CA GLN A 20 24.75 2.33 1.70
C GLN A 20 23.25 2.30 1.40
N GLY A 21 22.86 2.10 0.13
CA GLY A 21 21.47 2.10 -0.29
C GLY A 21 20.87 3.50 -0.49
N LEU A 22 21.68 4.55 -0.51
CA LEU A 22 21.23 5.93 -0.76
C LEU A 22 21.07 6.17 -2.25
N ARG A 23 20.07 6.99 -2.61
CA ARG A 23 19.93 7.50 -3.98
C ARG A 23 20.98 8.58 -4.22
N VAL A 24 21.82 8.39 -5.23
CA VAL A 24 22.89 9.33 -5.56
C VAL A 24 22.77 9.87 -6.98
N PHE A 25 23.19 11.11 -7.19
CA PHE A 25 23.38 11.77 -8.48
C PHE A 25 24.85 12.18 -8.57
N ASN A 26 25.58 11.72 -9.59
CA ASN A 26 27.03 11.93 -9.72
C ASN A 26 27.79 11.59 -8.42
N ASN A 27 27.54 10.41 -7.85
CA ASN A 27 28.14 9.91 -6.61
C ASN A 27 27.88 10.76 -5.34
N THR A 28 26.91 11.68 -5.37
CA THR A 28 26.51 12.49 -4.21
C THR A 28 25.07 12.16 -3.80
N PRO A 29 24.76 11.97 -2.50
CA PRO A 29 23.40 11.76 -2.03
C PRO A 29 22.43 12.83 -2.52
N PHE A 30 21.36 12.39 -3.19
CA PHE A 30 20.47 13.27 -3.93
C PHE A 30 19.39 13.90 -3.03
N THR A 31 19.17 15.21 -3.17
CA THR A 31 18.02 15.94 -2.62
C THR A 31 17.20 16.53 -3.76
N GLY A 32 15.92 16.18 -3.84
CA GLY A 32 15.03 16.63 -4.91
C GLY A 32 13.95 15.62 -5.28
N GLU A 33 13.43 15.74 -6.50
CA GLU A 33 12.41 14.85 -7.07
C GLU A 33 13.00 13.94 -8.15
N VAL A 34 12.72 12.65 -8.02
CA VAL A 34 13.02 11.65 -9.05
C VAL A 34 11.74 11.31 -9.80
N ILE A 35 11.78 11.42 -11.12
CA ILE A 35 10.69 11.09 -12.03
C ILE A 35 10.96 9.79 -12.76
N THR A 36 9.94 8.94 -12.84
CA THR A 36 9.96 7.73 -13.67
C THR A 36 8.83 7.80 -14.69
N TYR A 37 9.12 7.45 -15.93
CA TYR A 37 8.15 7.28 -17.00
C TYR A 37 8.02 5.80 -17.36
N TYR A 38 6.85 5.42 -17.86
CA TYR A 38 6.66 4.16 -18.55
C TYR A 38 7.30 4.20 -19.95
N PRO A 39 7.55 3.04 -20.60
CA PRO A 39 8.08 3.00 -21.96
C PRO A 39 7.24 3.77 -23.00
N ASN A 40 5.93 3.92 -22.76
CA ASN A 40 5.04 4.70 -23.61
C ASN A 40 5.05 6.22 -23.31
N GLY A 41 5.98 6.69 -22.48
CA GLY A 41 6.09 8.10 -22.09
C GLY A 41 5.11 8.56 -21.01
N ALA A 42 4.18 7.72 -20.56
CA ALA A 42 3.26 8.09 -19.47
C ALA A 42 3.99 8.21 -18.13
N LEU A 43 3.60 9.18 -17.30
CA LEU A 43 4.17 9.37 -15.96
C LEU A 43 3.91 8.13 -15.08
N ALA A 44 4.97 7.51 -14.56
CA ALA A 44 4.88 6.31 -13.72
C ALA A 44 5.04 6.64 -12.23
N ALA A 45 5.99 7.51 -11.87
CA ALA A 45 6.25 7.88 -10.48
C ALA A 45 6.90 9.25 -10.31
N ILE A 46 6.64 9.87 -9.17
CA ILE A 46 7.36 11.03 -8.62
C ILE A 46 7.68 10.67 -7.18
N GLU A 47 8.97 10.64 -6.84
CA GLU A 47 9.48 10.31 -5.52
C GLU A 47 10.40 11.42 -5.02
N GLN A 48 10.15 11.92 -3.80
CA GLN A 48 10.97 12.95 -3.19
C GLN A 48 12.06 12.34 -2.30
N PHE A 49 13.25 12.91 -2.36
CA PHE A 49 14.44 12.51 -1.61
C PHE A 49 15.10 13.70 -0.92
N ASP A 50 15.72 13.41 0.21
CA ASP A 50 16.60 14.29 0.96
C ASP A 50 17.81 13.48 1.44
N ALA A 51 19.02 13.96 1.15
CA ALA A 51 20.28 13.27 1.42
C ALA A 51 20.26 11.79 0.99
N GLY A 52 19.72 11.51 -0.20
CA GLY A 52 19.60 10.18 -0.78
C GLY A 52 18.53 9.27 -0.14
N ARG A 53 17.83 9.71 0.90
CA ARG A 53 16.73 8.98 1.55
C ARG A 53 15.39 9.52 1.11
N ARG A 54 14.35 8.68 1.01
CA ARG A 54 13.00 9.17 0.70
C ARG A 54 12.53 10.17 1.75
N HIS A 55 12.14 11.37 1.34
CA HIS A 55 11.66 12.41 2.23
C HIS A 55 10.59 13.22 1.50
N GLY A 56 9.39 13.31 2.06
CA GLY A 56 8.24 13.93 1.42
C GLY A 56 7.34 12.93 0.70
N ARG A 57 6.68 13.39 -0.36
CA ARG A 57 5.60 12.66 -1.06
C ARG A 57 6.17 11.67 -2.07
N VAL A 58 5.54 10.50 -2.10
CA VAL A 58 5.67 9.51 -3.18
C VAL A 58 4.31 9.37 -3.84
N ARG A 59 4.27 9.49 -5.17
CA ARG A 59 3.10 9.21 -5.99
C ARG A 59 3.49 8.28 -7.13
N LYS A 60 2.63 7.31 -7.41
CA LYS A 60 2.77 6.38 -8.54
C LYS A 60 1.45 6.29 -9.27
N TRP A 61 1.50 6.16 -10.59
CA TRP A 61 0.34 6.07 -11.47
C TRP A 61 0.39 4.78 -12.24
N PHE A 62 -0.78 4.28 -12.67
CA PHE A 62 -0.88 3.25 -13.68
C PHE A 62 -0.56 3.83 -15.06
N LYS A 63 -0.29 2.97 -16.06
CA LYS A 63 -0.08 3.40 -17.47
C LYS A 63 -1.23 4.25 -18.03
N SER A 64 -2.43 4.10 -17.49
CA SER A 64 -3.63 4.87 -17.85
C SER A 64 -3.65 6.30 -17.28
N GLY A 65 -2.70 6.67 -16.42
CA GLY A 65 -2.70 7.95 -15.71
C GLY A 65 -3.53 7.95 -14.41
N VAL A 66 -4.21 6.85 -14.08
CA VAL A 66 -4.90 6.70 -12.79
C VAL A 66 -3.88 6.61 -11.66
N LEU A 67 -4.05 7.37 -10.58
CA LEU A 67 -3.18 7.31 -9.41
C LEU A 67 -3.25 5.90 -8.79
N ALA A 68 -2.11 5.23 -8.67
CA ALA A 68 -2.01 3.86 -8.16
C ALA A 68 -1.62 3.81 -6.67
N TYR A 69 -0.78 4.75 -6.23
CA TYR A 69 -0.24 4.77 -4.88
C TYR A 69 0.16 6.18 -4.46
N GLN A 70 -0.08 6.52 -3.20
CA GLN A 70 0.39 7.75 -2.58
C GLN A 70 0.81 7.48 -1.14
N SER A 71 1.94 8.04 -0.75
CA SER A 71 2.43 7.99 0.63
C SER A 71 3.28 9.21 0.95
N HIS A 72 3.56 9.42 2.22
CA HIS A 72 4.57 10.35 2.70
C HIS A 72 5.67 9.58 3.45
N TYR A 73 6.90 10.09 3.40
CA TYR A 73 8.08 9.58 4.09
C TYR A 73 8.80 10.72 4.80
N SER A 74 9.42 10.43 5.94
CA SER A 74 10.38 11.30 6.62
C SER A 74 11.66 10.51 6.82
N HIS A 75 12.75 10.97 6.20
CA HIS A 75 14.08 10.35 6.31
C HIS A 75 14.11 8.83 6.07
N GLY A 76 13.41 8.37 5.04
CA GLY A 76 13.29 6.97 4.65
C GLY A 76 12.18 6.20 5.36
N VAL A 77 11.56 6.78 6.39
CA VAL A 77 10.52 6.14 7.20
C VAL A 77 9.14 6.61 6.76
N ARG A 78 8.21 5.68 6.54
CA ARG A 78 6.84 6.00 6.13
C ARG A 78 6.08 6.69 7.26
N GLU A 79 5.44 7.81 6.97
CA GLU A 79 4.71 8.64 7.94
C GLU A 79 3.40 9.14 7.34
N GLY A 80 2.33 9.18 8.14
CA GLY A 80 1.03 9.70 7.73
C GLY A 80 0.20 8.74 6.89
N VAL A 81 -0.72 9.29 6.12
CA VAL A 81 -1.70 8.50 5.35
C VAL A 81 -1.06 7.93 4.08
N THR A 82 -1.17 6.61 3.92
CA THR A 82 -0.83 5.89 2.70
C THR A 82 -2.09 5.37 2.04
N LYS A 83 -2.24 5.63 0.75
CA LYS A 83 -3.38 5.19 -0.06
C LYS A 83 -2.90 4.42 -1.28
N SER A 84 -3.68 3.44 -1.70
CA SER A 84 -3.54 2.81 -3.00
C SER A 84 -4.90 2.68 -3.66
N TRP A 85 -4.89 2.57 -4.98
CA TRP A 85 -6.10 2.45 -5.79
C TRP A 85 -5.99 1.27 -6.75
N TRP A 86 -7.14 0.77 -7.16
CA TRP A 86 -7.27 -0.14 -8.28
C TRP A 86 -7.17 0.65 -9.59
N PHE A 87 -6.86 -0.05 -10.68
CA PHE A 87 -6.68 0.61 -11.99
C PHE A 87 -7.94 1.26 -12.56
N ASN A 88 -9.12 0.92 -12.03
CA ASN A 88 -10.38 1.60 -12.33
C ASN A 88 -10.61 2.86 -11.47
N GLY A 89 -9.63 3.28 -10.67
CA GLY A 89 -9.71 4.47 -9.83
C GLY A 89 -10.36 4.26 -8.47
N ASN A 90 -10.94 3.09 -8.19
CA ASN A 90 -11.54 2.81 -6.89
C ASN A 90 -10.45 2.67 -5.80
N PRO A 91 -10.72 3.09 -4.55
CA PRO A 91 -9.81 2.83 -3.44
C PRO A 91 -9.50 1.34 -3.32
N ARG A 92 -8.21 1.03 -3.11
CA ARG A 92 -7.75 -0.33 -2.84
C ARG A 92 -7.34 -0.48 -1.38
N SER A 93 -6.63 0.50 -0.85
CA SER A 93 -6.27 0.52 0.56
C SER A 93 -6.05 1.92 1.11
N ARG A 94 -6.25 2.06 2.42
CA ARG A 94 -5.93 3.26 3.20
C ARG A 94 -5.38 2.82 4.54
N PHE A 95 -4.16 3.24 4.83
CA PHE A 95 -3.47 3.00 6.09
C PHE A 95 -2.95 4.33 6.63
N PHE A 96 -2.79 4.43 7.93
CA PHE A 96 -2.03 5.50 8.56
C PHE A 96 -0.78 4.90 9.21
N TYR A 97 0.36 5.57 9.05
CA TYR A 97 1.64 5.14 9.59
C TYR A 97 2.20 6.20 10.53
N LYS A 98 2.77 5.76 11.64
CA LYS A 98 3.53 6.58 12.60
C LYS A 98 4.86 5.90 12.85
N LYS A 99 5.97 6.58 12.57
CA LYS A 99 7.34 6.06 12.66
C LYS A 99 7.51 4.73 11.93
N GLY A 100 6.95 4.62 10.73
CA GLY A 100 7.04 3.43 9.88
C GLY A 100 6.11 2.28 10.28
N ARG A 101 5.32 2.43 11.35
CA ARG A 101 4.42 1.39 11.85
C ARG A 101 2.96 1.77 11.61
N ALA A 102 2.13 0.82 11.21
CA ALA A 102 0.70 1.06 11.04
C ALA A 102 0.06 1.47 12.37
N GLU A 103 -0.80 2.47 12.35
CA GLU A 103 -1.41 3.05 13.54
C GLU A 103 -2.87 3.43 13.25
N GLY A 104 -3.76 3.09 14.18
CA GLY A 104 -5.19 3.32 14.06
C GLY A 104 -5.88 2.43 13.02
N GLU A 105 -7.02 2.93 12.54
CA GLU A 105 -7.88 2.20 11.62
C GLU A 105 -7.31 2.18 10.19
N ALA A 106 -7.30 1.00 9.59
CA ALA A 106 -6.93 0.78 8.21
C ALA A 106 -8.02 0.02 7.44
N TRP A 107 -8.06 0.25 6.14
CA TRP A 107 -9.10 -0.28 5.27
C TRP A 107 -8.54 -0.83 3.97
N GLN A 108 -9.21 -1.86 3.47
CA GLN A 108 -9.03 -2.41 2.13
C GLN A 108 -10.40 -2.64 1.48
N TRP A 109 -10.46 -2.44 0.16
CA TRP A 109 -11.68 -2.58 -0.62
C TRP A 109 -11.46 -3.48 -1.83
N TYR A 110 -12.53 -4.14 -2.24
CA TYR A 110 -12.59 -4.85 -3.51
C TYR A 110 -12.55 -3.87 -4.68
N ARG A 111 -12.22 -4.38 -5.87
CA ARG A 111 -12.15 -3.57 -7.08
C ARG A 111 -13.48 -2.88 -7.45
N ASN A 112 -14.61 -3.46 -7.07
CA ASN A 112 -15.94 -2.87 -7.27
C ASN A 112 -16.26 -1.75 -6.23
N GLY A 113 -15.38 -1.46 -5.30
CA GLY A 113 -15.58 -0.43 -4.26
C GLY A 113 -16.16 -0.97 -2.94
N ASN A 114 -16.62 -2.23 -2.89
CA ASN A 114 -17.16 -2.81 -1.66
C ASN A 114 -16.06 -3.01 -0.61
N LYS A 115 -16.44 -2.92 0.67
CA LYS A 115 -15.55 -3.21 1.80
C LYS A 115 -14.97 -4.62 1.66
N PHE A 116 -13.66 -4.76 1.83
CA PHE A 116 -13.01 -6.06 1.89
C PHE A 116 -12.51 -6.35 3.30
N LYS A 117 -11.70 -5.45 3.87
CA LYS A 117 -11.17 -5.62 5.22
C LYS A 117 -11.10 -4.29 5.95
N ARG A 118 -11.32 -4.38 7.26
CA ARG A 118 -11.09 -3.33 8.24
C ARG A 118 -10.13 -3.87 9.27
N PHE A 119 -9.13 -3.08 9.58
CA PHE A 119 -8.13 -3.41 10.58
C PHE A 119 -8.01 -2.28 11.57
N ASN A 120 -7.51 -2.63 12.75
CA ASN A 120 -7.02 -1.67 13.73
C ASN A 120 -5.62 -2.09 14.16
N TYR A 121 -4.72 -1.11 14.20
CA TYR A 121 -3.32 -1.30 14.57
C TYR A 121 -2.91 -0.31 15.67
N SER A 122 -1.96 -0.72 16.52
CA SER A 122 -1.21 0.17 17.38
C SER A 122 0.26 -0.22 17.34
N ALA A 123 1.13 0.73 17.03
CA ALA A 123 2.56 0.51 16.84
C ALA A 123 2.88 -0.70 15.92
N GLY A 124 2.10 -0.88 14.86
CA GLY A 124 2.25 -1.95 13.88
C GLY A 124 1.67 -3.30 14.29
N GLN A 125 1.17 -3.44 15.51
CA GLN A 125 0.55 -4.67 16.00
C GLN A 125 -0.98 -4.59 15.84
N PRO A 126 -1.65 -5.67 15.42
CA PRO A 126 -3.11 -5.72 15.42
C PRO A 126 -3.68 -5.50 16.81
N THR A 127 -4.68 -4.63 16.92
CA THR A 127 -5.40 -4.33 18.17
C THR A 127 -6.86 -4.07 17.87
N GLY A 128 -7.76 -4.25 18.82
CA GLY A 128 -9.18 -3.94 18.62
C GLY A 128 -9.81 -4.73 17.47
N LEU A 129 -10.94 -4.22 16.98
CA LEU A 129 -11.81 -4.92 16.04
C LEU A 129 -11.17 -5.11 14.66
N GLN A 130 -11.25 -6.34 14.14
CA GLN A 130 -10.84 -6.77 12.83
C GLN A 130 -12.02 -7.37 12.09
N GLN A 131 -12.26 -6.93 10.86
CA GLN A 131 -13.40 -7.38 10.08
C GLN A 131 -13.01 -7.69 8.64
N ALA A 132 -13.64 -8.71 8.07
CA ALA A 132 -13.56 -8.99 6.64
C ALA A 132 -14.96 -9.25 6.09
N TRP A 133 -15.22 -8.82 4.87
CA TRP A 133 -16.46 -9.03 4.15
C TRP A 133 -16.20 -9.81 2.87
N ARG A 134 -17.21 -10.55 2.39
CA ARG A 134 -17.22 -11.17 1.06
C ARG A 134 -17.55 -10.12 -0.01
N LYS A 135 -17.36 -10.47 -1.29
CA LYS A 135 -17.71 -9.59 -2.43
C LYS A 135 -19.18 -9.18 -2.45
N ASN A 136 -20.07 -10.07 -2.00
CA ASN A 136 -21.51 -9.84 -1.86
C ASN A 136 -21.88 -8.93 -0.66
N GLY A 137 -20.90 -8.41 0.08
CA GLY A 137 -21.10 -7.49 1.21
C GLY A 137 -21.39 -8.16 2.55
N LYS A 138 -21.55 -9.48 2.60
CA LYS A 138 -21.78 -10.20 3.87
C LYS A 138 -20.51 -10.28 4.71
N LEU A 139 -20.67 -10.08 6.02
CA LEU A 139 -19.56 -10.17 6.99
C LEU A 139 -19.06 -11.62 7.06
N PHE A 140 -17.76 -11.78 6.90
CA PHE A 140 -17.09 -13.08 6.79
C PHE A 140 -16.24 -13.42 8.02
N SER A 141 -15.67 -12.41 8.66
CA SER A 141 -14.82 -12.55 9.83
C SER A 141 -15.03 -11.33 10.72
N ASN A 142 -15.14 -11.56 12.02
CA ASN A 142 -15.40 -10.51 13.00
C ASN A 142 -14.82 -10.91 14.36
N PHE A 143 -13.64 -10.37 14.66
CA PHE A 143 -12.92 -10.71 15.88
C PHE A 143 -12.11 -9.51 16.38
N GLU A 144 -11.73 -9.53 17.65
CA GLU A 144 -11.00 -8.46 18.31
C GLU A 144 -9.65 -8.98 18.80
N TYR A 145 -8.59 -8.19 18.60
CA TYR A 145 -7.31 -8.40 19.29
C TYR A 145 -7.28 -7.61 20.59
N LYS A 146 -7.17 -8.30 21.73
CA LYS A 146 -7.04 -7.69 23.04
C LYS A 146 -5.96 -8.41 23.84
N ASN A 147 -4.93 -7.67 24.28
CA ASN A 147 -3.80 -8.20 25.06
C ASN A 147 -3.13 -9.42 24.40
N GLY A 148 -2.91 -9.35 23.07
CA GLY A 148 -2.28 -10.43 22.29
C GLY A 148 -3.17 -11.65 22.04
N ARG A 149 -4.43 -11.64 22.51
CA ARG A 149 -5.40 -12.72 22.30
C ARG A 149 -6.50 -12.30 21.33
N ILE A 150 -7.11 -13.29 20.70
CA ILE A 150 -8.21 -13.11 19.76
C ILE A 150 -9.52 -13.45 20.47
N PHE A 151 -10.52 -12.57 20.34
CA PHE A 151 -11.88 -12.78 20.83
C PHE A 151 -12.87 -12.70 19.67
N GLY A 152 -13.79 -13.65 19.57
CA GLY A 152 -14.82 -13.68 18.52
C GLY A 152 -14.53 -14.65 17.38
N LEU A 153 -15.25 -14.47 16.27
CA LEU A 153 -15.30 -15.44 15.18
C LEU A 153 -14.18 -15.19 14.18
N ARG A 154 -13.11 -15.97 14.33
CA ARG A 154 -12.09 -16.19 13.31
C ARG A 154 -12.61 -17.30 12.38
N LYS A 155 -12.64 -17.03 11.07
CA LYS A 155 -13.06 -17.99 10.03
C LYS A 155 -12.62 -19.43 10.36
N SER A 156 -13.53 -20.39 10.33
CA SER A 156 -13.21 -21.82 10.32
C SER A 156 -12.60 -22.22 8.97
N ASN A 157 -11.50 -22.98 8.98
CA ASN A 157 -11.05 -23.66 7.77
C ASN A 157 -12.11 -24.71 7.43
N ASN A 158 -12.87 -24.49 6.37
CA ASN A 158 -13.86 -25.45 5.91
C ASN A 158 -13.14 -26.49 5.04
N CYS A 159 -13.45 -27.79 5.23
CA CYS A 159 -12.91 -28.89 4.41
C CYS A 159 -13.33 -28.80 2.93
N VAL A 160 -14.33 -27.97 2.63
CA VAL A 160 -14.84 -27.64 1.31
C VAL A 160 -14.80 -26.12 1.14
N GLY A 161 -14.56 -25.64 -0.07
CA GLY A 161 -14.65 -24.20 -0.32
C GLY A 161 -16.09 -23.71 -0.25
N LEU A 162 -16.24 -22.41 -0.04
CA LEU A 162 -17.53 -21.74 -0.09
C LEU A 162 -17.45 -20.57 -1.07
N GLU A 163 -18.12 -20.72 -2.21
CA GLU A 163 -18.35 -19.64 -3.17
C GLU A 163 -19.80 -19.17 -3.00
N ASP A 164 -19.96 -17.91 -2.61
CA ASP A 164 -21.28 -17.31 -2.34
C ASP A 164 -22.21 -18.19 -1.48
N GLU A 165 -21.66 -18.73 -0.39
CA GLU A 165 -22.37 -19.58 0.60
C GLU A 165 -22.79 -20.95 0.07
N LYS A 166 -22.40 -21.31 -1.15
CA LYS A 166 -22.56 -22.66 -1.69
C LYS A 166 -21.29 -23.47 -1.50
N ILE A 167 -21.47 -24.72 -1.07
CA ILE A 167 -20.37 -25.69 -0.96
C ILE A 167 -19.80 -25.91 -2.36
N SER A 168 -18.50 -25.63 -2.51
CA SER A 168 -17.73 -25.93 -3.72
C SER A 168 -16.60 -26.89 -3.33
N VAL A 169 -16.75 -28.14 -3.77
CA VAL A 169 -15.73 -29.19 -3.62
C VAL A 169 -14.49 -28.92 -4.49
N ASP A 170 -14.63 -28.08 -5.53
CA ASP A 170 -13.55 -27.77 -6.48
C ASP A 170 -12.81 -26.47 -6.17
N TYR A 171 -13.26 -25.71 -5.18
CA TYR A 171 -12.62 -24.45 -4.80
C TYR A 171 -11.13 -24.60 -4.47
N TYR A 172 -10.73 -25.67 -3.77
CA TYR A 172 -9.32 -25.93 -3.47
C TYR A 172 -8.58 -26.55 -4.66
N ARG A 173 -9.27 -27.31 -5.52
CA ARG A 173 -8.69 -27.88 -6.76
C ARG A 173 -8.36 -26.80 -7.79
N THR A 174 -9.14 -25.73 -7.84
CA THR A 174 -8.95 -24.61 -8.78
C THR A 174 -7.97 -23.54 -8.28
N GLN A 175 -7.60 -23.55 -6.99
CA GLN A 175 -6.62 -22.64 -6.38
C GLN A 175 -5.21 -23.23 -6.35
N ALA A 176 -5.08 -24.55 -6.25
CA ALA A 176 -3.86 -25.26 -6.58
C ALA A 176 -3.82 -25.34 -8.11
N GLY A 177 -3.13 -24.41 -8.76
CA GLY A 177 -2.94 -24.52 -10.21
C GLY A 177 -2.41 -25.92 -10.53
N ASP A 178 -3.12 -26.62 -11.43
CA ASP A 178 -2.45 -27.64 -12.24
C ASP A 178 -1.23 -26.97 -12.87
N ALA A 179 -0.11 -27.69 -12.82
CA ALA A 179 1.25 -27.27 -13.12
C ALA A 179 1.40 -26.45 -14.43
#